data_AF-A0A529Y964-F1
#
_entry.id   AF-A0A529Y964-F1
#
_cell.length_a   1.000
_cell.length_b   1.000
_cell.length_c   1.000
_cell.angle_alpha   90.00
_cell.angle_beta   90.00
_cell.angle_gamma   90.00
#
_symmetry.space_group_name_H-M   'P 1'
#
loop_
_entity.id
_entity.type
_entity.pdbx_description
1 polymer ?
#
loop_
_entity_poly.entity_id
_entity_poly.type
_entity_poly.pdbx_seq_one_letter_code
_entity_poly.pdbx_strand_id
1 'polypeptide(L)' 'IDMENLTPHAHPIHLHGMSFKVLSSSTRPVQPLVSDTYLIQPDEKVQLGFVADNPGDWLLHCHIIEHQKTGMTSYFRVA' A
#
# COMPACT_ATOMS: atom_id res chain seq x y z
N ILE A 1 0.56 -1.05 -8.60
CA ILE A 1 0.98 -2.20 -7.77
C ILE A 1 -0.26 -2.96 -7.40
N ASP A 2 -0.27 -4.26 -7.71
CA ASP A 2 -1.31 -5.18 -7.24
C ASP A 2 -0.88 -5.74 -5.88
N MET A 3 -1.77 -5.73 -4.91
CA MET A 3 -1.51 -6.24 -3.56
C MET A 3 -2.63 -7.16 -3.11
N GLU A 4 -2.28 -8.15 -2.30
CA GLU A 4 -3.20 -9.13 -1.72
C GLU A 4 -2.89 -9.29 -0.24
N ASN A 5 -3.92 -9.17 0.60
CA ASN A 5 -3.82 -9.48 2.02
C ASN A 5 -4.24 -10.93 2.25
N LEU A 6 -3.25 -11.82 2.38
CA LEU A 6 -3.44 -13.24 2.64
C LEU A 6 -3.63 -13.58 4.13
N THR A 7 -3.94 -12.59 4.97
CA THR A 7 -4.02 -12.74 6.42
C THR A 7 -5.40 -12.37 6.94
N PRO A 8 -5.81 -12.88 8.12
CA PRO A 8 -7.08 -12.51 8.75
C PRO A 8 -7.07 -11.12 9.41
N HIS A 9 -5.98 -10.35 9.29
CA HIS A 9 -5.80 -9.06 9.93
C HIS A 9 -5.74 -7.93 8.90
N ALA A 10 -6.32 -6.77 9.22
CA ALA A 10 -6.21 -5.61 8.36
C ALA A 10 -4.81 -4.98 8.46
N HIS A 11 -4.29 -4.48 7.34
CA HIS A 11 -2.96 -3.86 7.26
C HIS A 11 -3.04 -2.50 6.59
N PRO A 12 -2.73 -1.39 7.29
CA PRO A 12 -2.58 -0.08 6.66
C PRO A 12 -1.26 -0.07 5.88
N ILE A 13 -1.29 -0.23 4.56
CA ILE A 13 -0.08 -0.15 3.73
C ILE A 13 0.20 1.30 3.37
N HIS A 14 1.41 1.75 3.70
CA HIS A 14 1.91 3.10 3.50
C HIS A 14 3.06 3.13 2.49
N LEU A 15 3.04 4.14 1.61
CA LEU A 15 4.05 4.42 0.61
C LEU A 15 4.78 5.73 0.90
N HIS A 16 6.11 5.69 0.95
CA HIS A 16 6.94 6.89 1.05
C HIS A 16 7.15 7.56 -0.32
N GLY A 17 7.43 8.86 -0.30
CA GLY A 17 7.88 9.63 -1.48
C GLY A 17 6.78 10.01 -2.47
N MET A 18 5.68 9.26 -2.53
CA MET A 18 4.58 9.48 -3.46
C MET A 18 3.22 9.24 -2.78
N SER A 19 2.16 9.80 -3.36
CA SER A 19 0.78 9.41 -3.07
C SER A 19 0.23 8.54 -4.18
N PHE A 20 -0.76 7.70 -3.86
CA PHE A 20 -1.43 6.83 -4.81
C PHE A 20 -2.95 7.00 -4.79
N LYS A 21 -3.60 6.47 -5.81
CA LYS A 21 -5.05 6.22 -5.86
C LYS A 21 -5.31 4.73 -5.74
N VAL A 22 -6.39 4.37 -5.07
CA VAL A 22 -6.94 3.02 -5.10
C VAL A 22 -7.80 2.89 -6.35
N LEU A 23 -7.38 2.03 -7.28
CA LEU A 23 -8.05 1.83 -8.57
C LEU A 23 -9.16 0.78 -8.47
N SER A 24 -8.96 -0.26 -7.68
CA SER A 24 -9.93 -1.32 -7.46
C SER A 24 -9.71 -2.04 -6.12
N SER A 25 -10.77 -2.70 -5.64
CA SER A 25 -10.78 -3.60 -4.50
C SER A 25 -11.69 -4.78 -4.82
N SER A 26 -11.30 -5.99 -4.40
CA SER A 26 -12.12 -7.19 -4.55
C SER A 26 -13.26 -7.28 -3.53
N THR A 27 -13.23 -6.52 -2.43
CA THR A 27 -14.17 -6.67 -1.31
C THR A 27 -15.13 -5.51 -1.15
N ARG A 28 -14.83 -4.32 -1.71
CA ARG A 28 -15.67 -3.14 -1.54
C ARG A 28 -15.57 -2.14 -2.70
N PRO A 29 -16.60 -1.31 -2.92
CA PRO A 29 -16.48 -0.16 -3.81
C PRO A 29 -15.38 0.78 -3.34
N VAL A 30 -14.58 1.28 -4.27
CA VAL A 30 -13.53 2.26 -3.98
C VAL A 30 -13.94 3.62 -4.54
N GLN A 31 -13.87 4.65 -3.69
CA GLN A 31 -13.93 6.02 -4.16
C GLN A 31 -12.50 6.48 -4.46
N PRO A 32 -12.27 7.20 -5.57
CA PRO A 32 -10.94 7.65 -5.94
C PRO A 32 -10.46 8.74 -4.98
N LEU A 33 -9.83 8.32 -3.88
CA LEU A 33 -9.10 9.16 -2.95
C LEU A 33 -7.61 9.07 -3.26
N VAL A 34 -6.93 10.22 -3.23
CA VAL A 34 -5.46 10.26 -3.24
C VAL A 34 -4.98 10.20 -1.80
N SER A 35 -4.15 9.22 -1.48
CA SER A 35 -3.56 9.05 -0.15
C SER A 35 -2.20 8.36 -0.25
N ASP A 36 -1.40 8.47 0.79
CA ASP A 36 -0.16 7.70 0.96
C ASP A 36 -0.39 6.37 1.70
N THR A 37 -1.60 6.15 2.25
CA THR A 37 -1.90 4.98 3.10
C THR A 37 -3.28 4.41 2.78
N TYR A 38 -3.36 3.09 2.72
CA TYR A 38 -4.64 2.38 2.55
C TYR A 38 -4.75 1.18 3.47
N LEU A 39 -5.88 1.08 4.17
CA LEU A 39 -6.21 -0.07 5.01
C LEU A 39 -6.70 -1.23 4.13
N ILE A 40 -5.83 -2.20 3.86
CA ILE A 40 -6.20 -3.43 3.15
C ILE A 40 -6.84 -4.38 4.17
N GLN A 41 -8.10 -4.76 3.92
CA GLN A 41 -8.89 -5.67 4.75
C GLN A 41 -8.45 -7.13 4.55
N PRO A 42 -8.84 -8.05 5.45
CA PRO A 42 -8.58 -9.48 5.27
C PRO A 42 -9.06 -9.99 3.90
N ASP A 43 -8.27 -10.86 3.27
CA ASP A 43 -8.53 -11.51 1.97
C ASP A 43 -8.79 -10.56 0.79
N GLU A 44 -8.46 -9.27 0.96
CA GLU A 44 -8.66 -8.26 -0.06
C GLU A 44 -7.52 -8.22 -1.07
N LYS A 45 -7.91 -8.15 -2.35
CA LYS A 45 -7.03 -7.79 -3.47
C LYS A 45 -7.29 -6.34 -3.84
N VAL A 46 -6.24 -5.54 -3.92
CA VAL A 46 -6.31 -4.13 -4.31
C VAL A 46 -5.33 -3.81 -5.42
N GLN A 47 -5.72 -2.86 -6.25
CA GLN A 47 -4.83 -2.26 -7.23
C GLN A 47 -4.59 -0.79 -6.86
N LEU A 48 -3.32 -0.44 -6.63
CA LEU A 48 -2.89 0.94 -6.39
C LEU A 48 -2.20 1.52 -7.62
N GLY A 49 -2.54 2.76 -7.97
CA GLY A 49 -1.90 3.51 -9.05
C GLY A 49 -1.23 4.78 -8.52
N PHE A 50 0.02 5.00 -8.91
CA PHE A 50 0.76 6.23 -8.62
C PHE A 50 1.66 6.59 -9.81
N VAL A 51 2.10 7.85 -9.83
CA VAL A 51 3.13 8.33 -10.75
C VAL A 51 4.46 8.20 -10.03
N ALA A 52 5.43 7.52 -10.66
CA ALA A 52 6.78 7.36 -10.12
C ALA A 52 7.67 8.53 -10.57
N ASP A 53 7.37 9.74 -10.10
CA ASP A 53 8.00 11.01 -10.51
C ASP A 53 8.99 11.58 -9.48
N ASN A 54 9.17 10.91 -8.34
CA ASN A 54 10.10 11.30 -7.30
C ASN A 54 11.27 10.29 -7.22
N PRO A 55 12.46 10.58 -7.80
CA PRO A 55 13.60 9.67 -7.78
C PRO A 55 14.09 9.36 -6.35
N GLY A 56 14.39 8.09 -6.08
CA GLY A 56 14.85 7.66 -4.76
C GLY A 56 14.57 6.19 -4.47
N ASP A 57 15.00 5.76 -3.29
CA ASP A 57 14.63 4.47 -2.71
C ASP A 57 13.52 4.70 -1.68
N TRP A 58 12.33 4.20 -1.97
CA TRP A 58 11.13 4.48 -1.18
C TRP A 58 10.63 3.24 -0.46
N LEU A 59 10.34 3.42 0.83
CA LEU A 59 9.75 2.37 1.65
C LEU A 59 8.27 2.15 1.30
N LEU A 60 7.89 0.88 1.28
CA LEU A 60 6.52 0.40 1.24
C LEU A 60 6.33 -0.56 2.41
N HIS A 61 5.48 -0.22 3.38
CA HIS A 61 5.37 -1.01 4.60
C HIS A 61 3.98 -0.96 5.23
N CYS A 62 3.71 -1.92 6.12
CA CYS A 62 2.56 -1.82 7.00
C CYS A 62 2.79 -0.71 8.04
N HIS A 63 1.79 0.12 8.30
CA HIS A 63 1.86 1.25 9.22
C HIS A 63 1.44 0.87 10.66
N ILE A 64 1.19 -0.42 10.92
CA ILE A 64 1.23 -0.99 12.26
C ILE A 64 2.72 -1.17 12.61
N ILE A 65 3.19 -0.40 13.58
CA ILE A 65 4.62 -0.29 13.90
C ILE A 65 5.24 -1.64 14.27
N GLU A 66 4.49 -2.50 14.95
CA GLU A 66 4.92 -3.85 15.31
C GLU A 66 5.13 -4.70 14.05
N HIS A 67 4.25 -4.61 13.05
CA HIS A 67 4.39 -5.34 11.79
C HIS A 67 5.56 -4.80 10.96
N GLN A 68 5.72 -3.48 10.90
CA GLN A 68 6.86 -2.82 10.26
C GLN A 68 8.19 -3.31 10.86
N LYS A 69 8.32 -3.25 12.20
CA LYS A 69 9.52 -3.64 12.93
C LYS A 69 9.84 -5.12 12.85
N THR A 70 8.83 -5.97 12.65
CA THR A 70 9.00 -7.43 12.54
C THR A 70 9.12 -7.93 11.10
N GLY A 71 9.25 -7.01 10.13
CA GLY A 71 9.69 -7.34 8.76
C GLY A 71 8.65 -7.13 7.67
N MET A 72 7.46 -6.60 7.97
CA MET A 72 6.46 -6.23 6.95
C MET A 72 6.82 -4.90 6.27
N THR A 73 8.02 -4.88 5.68
CA THR A 73 8.67 -3.74 5.05
C THR A 73 9.31 -4.18 3.74
N SER A 74 9.14 -3.37 2.69
CA SER A 74 9.82 -3.50 1.40
C SER A 74 10.28 -2.12 0.92
N TYR A 75 11.05 -2.07 -0.15
CA TYR A 75 11.42 -0.83 -0.82
C TYR A 75 11.45 -1.04 -2.33
N PHE A 76 11.32 0.05 -3.08
CA PHE A 76 11.57 0.06 -4.51
C PHE A 76 12.30 1.34 -4.92
N ARG A 77 12.96 1.27 -6.07
CA ARG A 77 13.71 2.39 -6.65
C ARG A 77 12.92 3.06 -7.76
N VAL A 78 12.88 4.38 -7.72
CA VAL A 78 12.51 5.25 -8.85
C VAL A 78 13.80 5.86 -9.38
N ALA A 79 14.12 5.61 -10.65
CA ALA A 79 15.35 6.04 -11.32
C ALA A 79 15.05 6.63 -12.70
#